data_AF-A0A1G9L0P6-F1
#
_entry.id   AF-A0A1G9L0P6-F1
#
_cell.length_a   1.000
_cell.length_b   1.000
_cell.length_c   1.000
_cell.angle_alpha   90.00
_cell.angle_beta   90.00
_cell.angle_gamma   90.00
#
_symmetry.space_group_name_H-M   'P 1'
#
loop_
_entity.id
_entity.type
_entity.pdbx_description
1 polymer ?
#
loop_
_entity_poly.entity_id
_entity_poly.type
_entity_poly.pdbx_seq_one_letter_code
_entity_poly.pdbx_strand_id
1 'polypeptide(L)'
;MQTNFDRFVHSLIAHYNLPAPEKQFDDEVYRFTVNDNMPVKLYGDRNNLVYFVSTLGNYQEKHDKLCSELLKLNNFSLKNPCLTLGLDADNCLIIHTRVSIMDLKGPQGLMHFENFIDRCSAIKTHLNLE
;
A
#
# COMPACT_ATOMS: atom_id res chain seq x y z
N MET A 1 -13.93 -14.13 16.73
CA MET A 1 -14.61 -14.17 15.42
C MET A 1 -13.68 -13.56 14.40
N GLN A 2 -13.53 -14.16 13.22
CA GLN A 2 -12.67 -13.64 12.16
C GLN A 2 -13.40 -12.49 11.42
N THR A 3 -12.79 -11.31 11.34
CA THR A 3 -13.37 -10.14 10.67
C THR A 3 -13.28 -10.26 9.14
N ASN A 4 -14.00 -9.39 8.41
CA ASN A 4 -13.86 -9.35 6.95
C ASN A 4 -12.43 -8.99 6.52
N PHE A 5 -11.76 -8.13 7.30
CA PHE A 5 -10.37 -7.77 7.09
C PHE A 5 -9.44 -8.97 7.32
N ASP A 6 -9.62 -9.72 8.41
CA ASP A 6 -8.85 -10.95 8.66
C ASP A 6 -9.00 -11.97 7.52
N ARG A 7 -10.21 -12.09 6.95
CA ARG A 7 -10.45 -13.00 5.80
C ARG A 7 -9.70 -12.56 4.56
N PHE A 8 -9.74 -11.26 4.25
CA PHE A 8 -8.99 -10.70 3.12
C PHE A 8 -7.48 -10.96 3.28
N VAL A 9 -6.95 -10.69 4.47
CA VAL A 9 -5.54 -10.93 4.78
C VAL A 9 -5.17 -12.41 4.63
N HIS A 10 -5.98 -13.33 5.16
CA HIS A 10 -5.73 -14.76 4.98
C HIS A 10 -5.77 -15.19 3.51
N SER A 11 -6.63 -14.58 2.69
CA SER A 11 -6.63 -14.82 1.24
C SER A 11 -5.33 -14.37 0.59
N LEU A 12 -4.75 -13.24 0.99
CA LEU A 12 -3.44 -12.79 0.49
C LEU A 12 -2.32 -13.75 0.89
N ILE A 13 -2.28 -14.16 2.16
CA ILE A 13 -1.28 -15.10 2.68
C ILE A 13 -1.32 -16.41 1.91
N ALA A 14 -2.53 -16.96 1.72
CA ALA A 14 -2.72 -18.20 0.97
C ALA A 14 -2.33 -18.07 -0.51
N HIS A 15 -2.64 -16.93 -1.14
CA HIS A 15 -2.39 -16.71 -2.56
C HIS A 15 -0.90 -16.51 -2.87
N TYR A 16 -0.20 -15.70 -2.09
CA TYR A 16 1.21 -15.35 -2.32
C TYR A 16 2.19 -16.19 -1.49
N ASN A 17 1.69 -17.17 -0.71
CA ASN A 17 2.49 -17.96 0.22
C ASN A 17 3.34 -17.08 1.16
N LEU A 18 2.74 -15.99 1.67
CA LEU A 18 3.44 -15.03 2.52
C LEU A 18 3.71 -15.64 3.89
N PRO A 19 4.79 -15.21 4.58
CA PRO A 19 5.02 -15.60 5.96
C PRO A 19 3.82 -15.21 6.83
N ALA A 20 3.62 -15.96 7.91
CA ALA A 20 2.59 -15.63 8.89
C ALA A 20 2.79 -14.18 9.35
N PRO A 21 1.73 -13.36 9.33
CA PRO A 21 1.89 -11.93 9.51
C PRO A 21 2.27 -11.60 10.94
N GLU A 22 3.21 -10.67 11.10
CA GLU A 22 3.45 -10.03 12.39
C GLU A 22 2.31 -9.06 12.70
N LYS A 23 1.41 -9.45 13.61
CA LYS A 23 0.41 -8.53 14.16
C LYS A 23 1.11 -7.62 15.18
N GLN A 24 1.41 -6.37 14.79
CA GLN A 24 2.22 -5.47 15.61
C GLN A 24 1.39 -4.50 16.49
N PHE A 25 0.09 -4.35 16.28
CA PHE A 25 -0.74 -3.40 17.01
C PHE A 25 -2.06 -4.02 17.50
N ASP A 26 -2.62 -3.46 18.57
CA ASP A 26 -3.96 -3.79 19.06
C ASP A 26 -5.05 -3.46 18.02
N ASP A 27 -4.78 -2.48 17.15
CA ASP A 27 -5.54 -2.20 15.94
C ASP A 27 -5.05 -3.10 14.80
N GLU A 28 -5.97 -3.59 13.97
CA GLU A 28 -5.79 -4.61 12.94
C GLU A 28 -4.75 -4.24 11.85
N VAL A 29 -3.45 -4.29 12.18
CA VAL A 29 -2.34 -3.94 11.29
C VAL A 29 -1.54 -5.20 10.97
N TYR A 30 -1.44 -5.49 9.67
CA TYR A 30 -0.67 -6.60 9.10
C TYR A 30 0.43 -6.06 8.19
N ARG A 31 1.63 -6.61 8.27
CA ARG A 31 2.77 -6.23 7.42
C ARG A 31 3.23 -7.41 6.59
N PHE A 32 3.52 -7.14 5.33
CA PHE A 32 4.03 -8.09 4.36
C PHE A 32 5.21 -7.46 3.62
N THR A 33 6.15 -8.29 3.19
CA THR A 33 7.10 -7.90 2.16
C THR A 33 6.72 -8.66 0.90
N VAL A 34 6.46 -7.92 -0.18
CA VAL A 34 6.12 -8.49 -1.49
C VAL A 34 7.35 -8.38 -2.38
N ASN A 35 7.64 -9.43 -3.17
CA ASN A 35 8.77 -9.49 -4.10
C ASN A 35 10.13 -9.16 -3.46
N ASP A 36 10.33 -9.59 -2.21
CA ASP A 36 11.53 -9.41 -1.37
C ASP A 36 11.98 -7.97 -1.09
N ASN A 37 11.42 -6.95 -1.74
CA ASN A 37 11.88 -5.56 -1.68
C ASN A 37 10.76 -4.50 -1.62
N MET A 38 9.48 -4.90 -1.51
CA MET A 38 8.35 -3.97 -1.41
C MET A 38 7.61 -4.16 -0.08
N PRO A 39 7.96 -3.41 0.97
CA PRO A 39 7.28 -3.51 2.26
C PRO A 39 5.88 -2.89 2.16
N VAL A 40 4.86 -3.70 2.39
CA VAL A 40 3.45 -3.31 2.31
C VAL A 40 2.78 -3.52 3.67
N LYS A 41 2.19 -2.45 4.20
CA LYS A 41 1.39 -2.45 5.42
C LYS A 41 -0.08 -2.40 5.03
N LEU A 42 -0.86 -3.31 5.57
CA LEU A 42 -2.32 -3.33 5.48
C LEU A 42 -2.88 -3.04 6.86
N TYR A 43 -3.83 -2.10 6.95
CA TYR A 43 -4.58 -1.93 8.20
C TYR A 43 -6.05 -1.69 7.95
N GLY A 44 -6.88 -2.33 8.78
CA GLY A 44 -8.32 -2.12 8.84
C GLY A 44 -8.66 -1.06 9.88
N ASP A 45 -9.62 -0.18 9.57
CA ASP A 45 -10.20 0.73 10.57
C ASP A 45 -11.63 0.32 10.98
N ARG A 46 -12.14 0.98 12.02
CA ARG A 46 -13.50 0.75 12.55
C ARG A 46 -14.61 1.19 11.58
N ASN A 47 -14.26 1.95 10.52
CA ASN A 47 -15.19 2.44 9.51
C ASN A 47 -15.25 1.53 8.29
N ASN A 48 -14.76 0.29 8.38
CA ASN A 48 -14.74 -0.69 7.29
C ASN A 48 -13.86 -0.24 6.11
N LEU A 49 -12.85 0.60 6.35
CA LEU A 49 -11.85 0.93 5.35
C LEU A 49 -10.60 0.09 5.59
N VAL A 50 -9.99 -0.34 4.49
CA VAL A 50 -8.68 -0.97 4.50
C VAL A 50 -7.71 -0.07 3.78
N TYR A 51 -6.57 0.16 4.42
CA TYR A 51 -5.53 1.03 3.93
C TYR A 51 -4.36 0.17 3.47
N PHE A 52 -3.87 0.45 2.27
CA PHE A 52 -2.65 -0.14 1.74
C PHE A 52 -1.59 0.94 1.76
N VAL A 53 -0.45 0.65 2.39
CA VAL A 53 0.67 1.59 2.48
C VAL A 53 1.95 0.88 2.10
N SER A 54 2.73 1.46 1.21
CA SER A 54 4.06 0.96 0.86
C SER A 54 5.10 2.05 1.02
N THR A 55 6.26 1.69 1.55
CA THR A 55 7.44 2.56 1.59
C THR A 55 8.28 2.26 0.35
N LEU A 56 8.46 3.27 -0.50
CA LEU A 56 9.17 3.14 -1.78
C LEU A 56 10.69 3.36 -1.66
N GLY A 57 11.13 4.11 -0.65
CA GLY A 57 12.54 4.40 -0.39
C GLY A 57 12.74 5.73 0.32
N ASN A 58 13.99 6.08 0.62
CA ASN A 58 14.32 7.34 1.27
C ASN A 58 14.26 8.51 0.29
N TYR A 59 13.56 9.58 0.65
CA TYR A 59 13.62 10.84 -0.08
C TYR A 59 14.94 11.55 0.27
N GLN A 60 15.80 11.78 -0.73
CA GLN A 60 16.97 12.62 -0.57
C GLN A 60 16.65 14.05 -1.04
N GLU A 61 16.77 14.99 -0.11
CA GLU A 61 16.49 16.44 -0.21
C GLU A 61 17.33 17.22 -1.26
N LYS A 62 17.85 16.56 -2.29
CA LYS A 62 18.75 17.18 -3.27
C LYS A 62 18.03 17.81 -4.47
N HIS A 63 16.72 17.63 -4.61
CA HIS A 63 16.03 17.98 -5.85
C HIS A 63 14.63 18.61 -5.63
N ASP A 64 14.54 19.94 -5.64
CA ASP A 64 13.26 20.68 -5.74
C ASP A 64 12.39 20.21 -6.92
N LYS A 65 13.04 19.73 -7.99
CA LYS A 65 12.37 19.12 -9.15
C LYS A 65 11.63 17.84 -8.80
N LEU A 66 12.19 17.01 -7.91
CA LEU A 66 11.59 15.75 -7.48
C LEU A 66 10.30 16.02 -6.67
N CYS A 67 10.29 17.02 -5.78
CA CYS A 67 9.07 17.43 -5.07
C CYS A 67 7.95 17.85 -6.03
N SER A 68 8.28 18.64 -7.05
CA SER A 68 7.31 19.09 -8.05
C SER A 68 6.76 17.92 -8.89
N GLU A 69 7.60 16.93 -9.20
CA GLU A 69 7.20 15.71 -9.90
C GLU A 69 6.31 14.82 -9.03
N LEU A 70 6.66 14.63 -7.76
CA LEU A 70 5.84 13.89 -6.79
C LEU A 70 4.45 14.49 -6.63
N LEU A 71 4.34 15.82 -6.54
CA LEU A 71 3.04 16.49 -6.45
C LEU A 71 2.19 16.30 -7.71
N LYS A 72 2.80 16.25 -8.90
CA LYS A 72 2.06 15.98 -10.16
C LYS A 72 1.50 14.56 -10.20
N LEU A 73 2.16 13.59 -9.56
CA LEU A 73 1.63 12.23 -9.46
C LEU A 73 0.38 12.15 -8.57
N ASN A 74 0.16 13.15 -7.70
CA ASN A 74 -1.07 13.32 -6.92
C ASN A 74 -2.16 14.14 -7.63
N ASN A 75 -2.00 14.44 -8.93
CA ASN A 75 -3.03 15.15 -9.67
C ASN A 75 -4.37 14.41 -9.59
N PHE A 76 -5.44 15.19 -9.42
CA PHE A 76 -6.80 14.65 -9.35
C PHE A 76 -7.09 13.75 -10.55
N SER A 77 -7.66 12.58 -10.28
CA SER A 77 -8.15 11.67 -11.31
C SER A 77 -9.38 10.92 -10.82
N LEU A 78 -10.21 10.49 -11.76
CA LEU A 78 -11.36 9.61 -11.49
C LEU A 78 -10.94 8.13 -11.39
N LYS A 79 -9.63 7.81 -11.39
CA LYS A 79 -9.15 6.44 -11.30
C LYS A 79 -9.29 5.94 -9.86
N ASN A 80 -9.88 4.76 -9.71
CA ASN A 80 -10.01 4.07 -8.44
C ASN A 80 -9.14 2.80 -8.41
N PRO A 81 -8.53 2.48 -7.25
CA PRO A 81 -8.52 3.29 -6.04
C PRO A 81 -7.56 4.50 -6.17
N CYS A 82 -7.90 5.61 -5.52
CA CYS A 82 -7.05 6.82 -5.55
C CYS A 82 -5.75 6.54 -4.80
N LEU A 83 -4.62 6.78 -5.46
CA LEU A 83 -3.29 6.62 -4.89
C LEU A 83 -2.78 8.00 -4.45
N THR A 84 -2.19 8.05 -3.26
CA THR A 84 -1.59 9.27 -2.72
C THR A 84 -0.14 9.00 -2.36
N LEU A 85 0.75 9.76 -2.98
CA LEU A 85 2.17 9.80 -2.66
C LEU A 85 2.44 10.88 -1.63
N GLY A 86 3.31 10.58 -0.67
CA GLY A 86 3.70 11.54 0.36
C GLY A 86 5.03 11.15 0.99
N LEU A 87 5.44 11.94 1.97
CA LEU A 87 6.58 11.65 2.83
C LEU A 87 6.06 11.29 4.22
N ASP A 88 6.66 10.29 4.85
CA ASP A 88 6.43 10.02 6.27
C ASP A 88 7.34 10.88 7.16
N ALA A 89 7.25 10.68 8.49
CA ALA A 89 8.00 11.44 9.47
C ALA A 89 9.53 11.25 9.38
N ASP A 90 9.98 10.16 8.75
CA ASP A 90 11.39 9.81 8.57
C ASP A 90 11.89 10.22 7.17
N ASN A 91 11.11 11.02 6.43
CA ASN A 91 11.36 11.40 5.04
C ASN A 91 11.45 10.19 4.08
N CYS A 92 10.72 9.11 4.37
CA CYS A 92 10.57 8.03 3.39
C CYS A 92 9.42 8.36 2.44
N LEU A 93 9.62 8.14 1.15
CA LEU A 93 8.56 8.22 0.17
C LEU A 93 7.58 7.06 0.39
N ILE A 94 6.33 7.41 0.66
CA ILE A 94 5.24 6.48 0.87
C ILE A 94 4.19 6.64 -0.21
N ILE A 95 3.59 5.52 -0.61
CA ILE A 95 2.35 5.50 -1.38
C ILE A 95 1.28 4.85 -0.53
N HIS A 96 0.11 5.46 -0.49
CA HIS A 96 -1.04 4.88 0.18
C HIS A 96 -2.32 4.96 -0.64
N THR A 97 -3.23 4.05 -0.34
CA THR A 97 -4.60 4.11 -0.79
C THR A 97 -5.53 3.57 0.29
N ARG A 98 -6.82 3.82 0.14
CA ARG A 98 -7.87 3.26 0.99
C ARG A 98 -9.01 2.74 0.14
N VAL A 99 -9.58 1.63 0.56
CA VAL A 99 -10.66 0.93 -0.13
C VAL A 99 -11.67 0.43 0.89
N SER A 100 -12.93 0.33 0.49
CA SER A 100 -13.95 -0.28 1.35
C SER A 100 -13.66 -1.77 1.47
N ILE A 101 -13.79 -2.34 2.67
CA ILE A 101 -13.70 -3.79 2.87
C ILE A 101 -14.75 -4.55 2.04
N MET A 102 -15.84 -3.88 1.64
CA MET A 102 -16.85 -4.47 0.76
C MET A 102 -16.33 -4.71 -0.65
N ASP A 103 -15.39 -3.90 -1.13
CA ASP A 103 -14.76 -4.01 -2.45
C ASP A 103 -13.62 -5.04 -2.47
N LEU A 104 -13.20 -5.53 -1.30
CA LEU A 104 -12.11 -6.49 -1.14
C LEU A 104 -12.57 -7.95 -1.05
N LYS A 105 -13.84 -8.22 -1.37
CA LYS A 105 -14.39 -9.57 -1.29
C LYS A 105 -14.02 -10.41 -2.52
N GLY A 106 -13.57 -11.63 -2.27
CA GLY A 106 -13.28 -12.60 -3.33
C GLY A 106 -12.15 -12.14 -4.27
N PRO A 107 -12.22 -12.45 -5.58
CA PRO A 107 -11.15 -12.15 -6.53
C PRO A 107 -10.84 -10.65 -6.69
N GLN A 108 -11.81 -9.76 -6.43
CA GLN A 108 -11.61 -8.32 -6.55
C GLN A 108 -10.58 -7.80 -5.54
N GLY A 109 -10.53 -8.38 -4.33
CA GLY A 109 -9.56 -7.99 -3.32
C GLY A 109 -8.12 -8.25 -3.75
N LEU A 110 -7.87 -9.40 -4.38
CA LEU A 110 -6.55 -9.73 -4.95
C LEU A 110 -6.19 -8.73 -6.05
N MET A 111 -7.11 -8.47 -6.98
CA MET A 111 -6.88 -7.52 -8.06
C MET A 111 -6.60 -6.09 -7.55
N HIS A 112 -7.27 -5.65 -6.48
CA HIS A 112 -6.98 -4.36 -5.85
C HIS A 112 -5.58 -4.31 -5.24
N PHE A 113 -5.16 -5.40 -4.59
CA PHE A 113 -3.82 -5.52 -4.01
C PHE A 113 -2.75 -5.55 -5.11
N GLU A 114 -2.90 -6.35 -6.16
CA GLU A 114 -1.96 -6.43 -7.29
C GLU A 114 -1.80 -5.10 -8.00
N ASN A 115 -2.91 -4.43 -8.31
CA ASN A 115 -2.89 -3.11 -8.91
C ASN A 115 -2.13 -2.09 -8.03
N PHE A 116 -2.22 -2.20 -6.72
CA PHE A 116 -1.46 -1.37 -5.79
C PHE A 116 0.05 -1.67 -5.89
N ILE A 117 0.44 -2.95 -5.85
CA ILE A 117 1.85 -3.37 -5.98
C ILE A 117 2.45 -2.93 -7.32
N ASP A 118 1.74 -3.12 -8.43
CA ASP A 118 2.20 -2.72 -9.76
C ASP A 118 2.45 -1.21 -9.84
N ARG A 119 1.58 -0.41 -9.20
CA ARG A 119 1.72 1.04 -9.15
C ARG A 119 2.90 1.45 -8.28
N CYS A 120 3.12 0.79 -7.15
CA CYS A 120 4.32 1.00 -6.33
C CYS A 120 5.59 0.75 -7.14
N SER A 121 5.64 -0.38 -7.85
CA SER A 121 6.79 -0.77 -8.69
C SER A 121 7.02 0.22 -9.84
N ALA A 122 5.96 0.65 -10.52
CA ALA A 122 6.04 1.62 -11.61
C ALA A 122 6.56 2.98 -11.14
N ILE A 123 6.12 3.46 -9.97
CA ILE A 123 6.59 4.73 -9.40
C ILE A 123 8.02 4.60 -8.91
N LYS A 124 8.37 3.51 -8.22
CA LYS A 124 9.74 3.24 -7.75
C LYS A 124 10.72 3.25 -8.93
N THR A 125 10.36 2.60 -10.04
CA THR A 125 11.12 2.60 -11.30
C THR A 125 11.20 4.00 -11.92
N HIS A 126 10.08 4.72 -12.01
CA HIS A 126 10.03 6.04 -12.62
C HIS A 126 10.94 7.06 -11.89
N LEU A 127 11.01 6.94 -10.57
CA LEU A 127 11.79 7.83 -9.71
C LEU A 127 13.24 7.35 -9.48
N ASN A 128 13.63 6.21 -10.06
CA ASN A 128 14.94 5.57 -9.85
C ASN A 128 15.29 5.40 -8.36
N LEU A 129 14.33 4.94 -7.57
CA LEU A 129 14.54 4.63 -6.15
C LEU A 129 15.04 3.19 -6.03
N GLU A 130 16.20 2.98 -5.41
CA GLU A 130 16.74 1.64 -5.09
C GLU A 130 15.96 0.96 -3.96
#